data_AF-A0A1G3RM74-F1
#
_entry.id   AF-A0A1G3RM74-F1
#
_cell.length_a   1.000
_cell.length_b   1.000
_cell.length_c   1.000
_cell.angle_alpha   90.00
_cell.angle_beta   90.00
_cell.angle_gamma   90.00
#
_symmetry.space_group_name_H-M   'P 1'
#
loop_
_entity.id
_entity.type
_entity.pdbx_description
1 polymer ?
#
loop_
_entity_poly.entity_id
_entity_poly.type
_entity_poly.pdbx_seq_one_letter_code
_entity_poly.pdbx_strand_id
1 'polypeptide(L)'
;MKESAYRESVHAFSAAMCALKNHDPAQALPLMRESVAACPVSLHHELARRLYWLSMVLFKLGRDGPAVKALASAQKLDRRGHGRAMYNRKVNGYGMLRASCTEHDDYKAFFAIQVRRYLSGVPSRRFASQEELEEILKLIAAAWVSLGKSKTQPAGSCADKLDAFREVQIDFPTLRASSAPFGAMARTLTANFHTGEQVYADSRCPCGSGLAYSRCCGRVRMPFELDQG
;
A
#
# COMPACT_ATOMS: atom_id res chain seq x y z
N MET A 1 -31.96 11.25 11.44
CA MET A 1 -31.05 10.17 10.99
C MET A 1 -29.57 10.54 11.07
N LYS A 2 -29.07 11.62 10.44
CA LYS A 2 -27.62 11.96 10.44
C LYS A 2 -27.02 12.23 11.84
N GLU A 3 -27.82 12.74 12.78
CA GLU A 3 -27.34 13.08 14.11
C GLU A 3 -27.20 11.88 15.06
N SER A 4 -28.06 10.85 14.92
CA SER A 4 -27.93 9.59 15.69
C SER A 4 -26.64 8.86 15.32
N ALA A 5 -26.41 8.69 14.02
CA ALA A 5 -25.20 8.04 13.50
C ALA A 5 -23.91 8.77 13.94
N TYR A 6 -23.92 10.11 13.98
CA TYR A 6 -22.76 10.85 14.46
C TYR A 6 -22.51 10.65 15.97
N ARG A 7 -23.57 10.60 16.79
CA ARG A 7 -23.43 10.31 18.24
C ARG A 7 -22.89 8.90 18.47
N GLU A 8 -23.44 7.90 17.78
CA GLU A 8 -22.94 6.52 17.80
C GLU A 8 -21.45 6.46 17.43
N SER A 9 -21.07 7.19 16.38
CA SER A 9 -19.68 7.29 15.94
C SER A 9 -18.73 7.87 17.00
N VAL A 10 -19.18 8.86 17.78
CA VAL A 10 -18.43 9.45 18.89
C VAL A 10 -18.32 8.47 20.06
N HIS A 11 -19.40 7.77 20.42
CA HIS A 11 -19.39 6.76 21.47
C HIS A 11 -18.45 5.60 21.12
N ALA A 12 -18.53 5.06 19.90
CA ALA A 12 -17.64 4.03 19.40
C ALA A 12 -16.18 4.48 19.44
N PHE A 13 -15.90 5.74 19.08
CA PHE A 13 -14.55 6.30 19.18
C PHE A 13 -14.03 6.32 20.61
N SER A 14 -14.84 6.82 21.55
CA SER A 14 -14.47 6.91 22.96
C SER A 14 -14.20 5.53 23.56
N ALA A 15 -15.08 4.55 23.28
CA ALA A 15 -14.91 3.17 23.71
C ALA A 15 -13.64 2.54 23.13
N ALA A 16 -13.35 2.76 21.85
CA ALA A 16 -12.12 2.28 21.22
C ALA A 16 -10.86 2.89 21.86
N MET A 17 -10.91 4.18 22.23
CA MET A 17 -9.80 4.83 22.94
C MET A 17 -9.61 4.27 24.35
N CYS A 18 -10.68 3.90 25.06
CA CYS A 18 -10.58 3.20 26.35
C CYS A 18 -9.94 1.82 26.20
N ALA A 19 -10.36 1.02 25.21
CA ALA A 19 -9.75 -0.27 24.92
C ALA A 19 -8.24 -0.13 24.60
N LEU A 20 -7.86 0.89 23.83
CA LEU A 20 -6.44 1.20 23.56
C LEU A 20 -5.64 1.60 24.79
N LYS A 21 -6.23 2.38 25.71
CA LYS A 21 -5.60 2.71 27.01
C LYS A 21 -5.37 1.46 27.85
N ASN A 22 -6.27 0.48 27.76
CA ASN A 22 -6.16 -0.81 28.42
C ASN A 22 -5.26 -1.81 27.66
N HIS A 23 -4.50 -1.35 26.66
CA HIS A 23 -3.62 -2.17 25.83
C HIS A 23 -4.33 -3.31 25.07
N ASP A 24 -5.63 -3.16 24.78
CA ASP A 24 -6.41 -4.12 23.98
C ASP A 24 -6.70 -3.57 22.57
N PRO A 25 -5.77 -3.75 21.60
CA PRO A 25 -6.00 -3.35 20.22
C PRO A 25 -7.00 -4.26 19.50
N ALA A 26 -7.23 -5.50 19.98
CA ALA A 26 -8.14 -6.44 19.33
C ALA A 26 -9.59 -6.01 19.54
N GLN A 27 -9.94 -5.62 20.77
CA GLN A 27 -11.24 -5.05 21.11
C GLN A 27 -11.43 -3.65 20.50
N ALA A 28 -10.36 -2.84 20.42
CA ALA A 28 -10.44 -1.50 19.84
C ALA A 28 -10.75 -1.51 18.33
N LEU A 29 -10.32 -2.53 17.59
CA LEU A 29 -10.45 -2.59 16.13
C LEU A 29 -11.90 -2.49 15.62
N PRO A 30 -12.85 -3.34 16.03
CA PRO A 30 -14.24 -3.24 15.56
C PRO A 30 -14.88 -1.90 15.90
N LEU A 31 -14.67 -1.39 17.13
CA LEU A 31 -15.18 -0.09 17.58
C LEU A 31 -14.61 1.07 16.75
N MET A 32 -13.32 0.99 16.40
CA MET A 32 -12.68 2.01 15.57
C MET A 32 -13.19 1.97 14.11
N ARG A 33 -13.47 0.78 13.57
CA ARG A 33 -14.08 0.63 12.24
C ARG A 33 -15.48 1.22 12.19
N GLU A 34 -16.30 0.93 13.21
CA GLU A 34 -17.65 1.49 13.36
C GLU A 34 -17.60 3.02 13.47
N SER A 35 -16.69 3.55 14.30
CA SER A 35 -16.50 4.99 14.43
C SER A 35 -16.15 5.66 13.09
N VAL A 36 -15.25 5.06 12.30
CA VAL A 36 -14.91 5.58 10.96
C VAL A 36 -16.10 5.50 10.00
N ALA A 37 -16.82 4.38 9.97
CA ALA A 37 -17.96 4.18 9.07
C ALA A 37 -19.11 5.16 9.34
N ALA A 38 -19.37 5.47 10.61
CA ALA A 38 -20.45 6.37 11.01
C ALA A 38 -20.02 7.86 11.03
N CYS A 39 -18.77 8.17 10.69
CA CYS A 39 -18.27 9.55 10.64
C CYS A 39 -18.70 10.27 9.34
N PRO A 40 -19.37 11.44 9.42
CA PRO A 40 -19.69 12.24 8.24
C PRO A 40 -18.42 12.69 7.50
N VAL A 41 -18.39 12.50 6.17
CA VAL A 41 -17.25 12.90 5.33
C VAL A 41 -17.00 14.42 5.36
N SER A 42 -18.03 15.22 5.64
CA SER A 42 -17.94 16.68 5.80
C SER A 42 -17.06 17.10 6.99
N LEU A 43 -16.88 16.23 7.99
CA LEU A 43 -16.04 16.49 9.17
C LEU A 43 -14.61 15.96 8.93
N HIS A 44 -13.92 16.55 7.95
CA HIS A 44 -12.61 16.06 7.49
C HIS A 44 -11.58 15.87 8.60
N HIS A 45 -11.48 16.80 9.56
CA HIS A 45 -10.52 16.70 10.67
C HIS A 45 -10.82 15.55 11.62
N GLU A 46 -12.10 15.34 11.99
CA GLU A 46 -12.50 14.24 12.86
C GLU A 46 -12.33 12.89 12.17
N LEU A 47 -12.71 12.80 10.88
CA LEU A 47 -12.48 11.60 10.09
C LEU A 47 -10.98 11.29 9.95
N ALA A 48 -10.15 12.31 9.72
CA ALA A 48 -8.69 12.16 9.66
C ALA A 48 -8.12 11.63 10.98
N ARG A 49 -8.60 12.17 12.12
CA ARG A 49 -8.20 11.72 13.47
C ARG A 49 -8.59 10.26 13.72
N ARG A 50 -9.80 9.86 13.35
CA ARG A 50 -10.28 8.48 13.52
C ARG A 50 -9.50 7.49 12.64
N LEU A 51 -9.25 7.86 11.37
CA LEU A 51 -8.41 7.06 10.47
C LEU A 51 -6.96 6.96 10.97
N TYR A 52 -6.41 8.02 11.57
CA TYR A 52 -5.11 7.97 12.21
C TYR A 52 -5.09 6.93 13.34
N TRP A 53 -6.06 6.95 14.26
CA TRP A 53 -6.11 5.98 15.35
C TRP A 53 -6.41 4.55 14.86
N LEU A 54 -7.24 4.39 13.83
CA LEU A 54 -7.42 3.10 13.15
C LEU A 54 -6.10 2.56 12.62
N SER A 55 -5.26 3.39 12.01
CA SER A 55 -3.94 2.96 11.56
C SER A 55 -3.06 2.49 12.72
N MET A 56 -3.13 3.14 13.89
CA MET A 56 -2.36 2.74 15.08
C MET A 56 -2.83 1.39 15.64
N VAL A 57 -4.14 1.15 15.69
CA VAL A 57 -4.71 -0.15 16.07
C VAL A 57 -4.22 -1.24 15.12
N LEU A 58 -4.28 -0.98 13.81
CA LEU A 58 -3.86 -1.94 12.79
C LEU A 58 -2.36 -2.25 12.87
N PHE A 59 -1.50 -1.25 13.11
CA PHE A 59 -0.07 -1.50 13.34
C PHE A 59 0.19 -2.34 14.59
N LYS A 60 -0.54 -2.09 15.69
CA LYS A 60 -0.42 -2.91 16.91
C LYS A 60 -0.82 -4.37 16.69
N LEU A 61 -1.69 -4.63 15.72
CA LEU A 61 -2.13 -5.98 15.33
C LEU A 61 -1.30 -6.59 14.19
N GLY A 62 -0.21 -5.94 13.74
CA GLY A 62 0.62 -6.42 12.62
C GLY A 62 -0.07 -6.35 11.25
N ARG A 63 -1.18 -5.60 11.13
CA ARG A 63 -1.97 -5.45 9.88
C ARG A 63 -1.48 -4.25 9.08
N ASP A 64 -0.24 -4.35 8.62
CA ASP A 64 0.53 -3.23 8.06
C ASP A 64 -0.07 -2.61 6.79
N GLY A 65 -0.51 -3.42 5.83
CA GLY A 65 -1.10 -2.92 4.58
C GLY A 65 -2.34 -2.05 4.82
N PRO A 66 -3.38 -2.58 5.49
CA PRO A 66 -4.54 -1.79 5.91
C PRO A 66 -4.17 -0.56 6.76
N ALA A 67 -3.17 -0.66 7.64
CA ALA A 67 -2.70 0.47 8.44
C ALA A 67 -2.16 1.61 7.56
N VAL A 68 -1.31 1.28 6.58
CA VAL A 68 -0.78 2.25 5.61
C VAL A 68 -1.91 2.86 4.77
N LYS A 69 -2.91 2.07 4.33
CA LYS A 69 -4.10 2.59 3.63
C LYS A 69 -4.88 3.60 4.48
N ALA A 70 -5.15 3.26 5.75
CA ALA A 70 -5.85 4.15 6.68
C ALA A 70 -5.07 5.45 6.91
N LEU A 71 -3.75 5.36 7.11
CA LEU A 71 -2.89 6.52 7.33
C LEU A 71 -2.74 7.39 6.07
N ALA A 72 -2.67 6.78 4.89
CA ALA A 72 -2.68 7.48 3.61
C ALA A 72 -3.97 8.27 3.41
N SER A 73 -5.10 7.75 3.92
CA SER A 73 -6.40 8.43 3.87
C SER A 73 -6.49 9.56 4.90
N ALA A 74 -6.00 9.33 6.13
CA ALA A 74 -5.93 10.35 7.17
C ALA A 74 -5.13 11.59 6.71
N GLN A 75 -3.94 11.39 6.12
CA GLN A 75 -3.10 12.52 5.68
C GLN A 75 -3.66 13.25 4.44
N LYS A 76 -4.51 12.60 3.63
CA LYS A 76 -5.23 13.26 2.52
C LYS A 76 -6.24 14.26 3.05
N LEU A 77 -6.98 13.86 4.09
CA LEU A 77 -8.04 14.64 4.71
C LEU A 77 -7.47 15.79 5.55
N ASP A 78 -6.38 15.55 6.27
CA ASP A 78 -5.68 16.56 7.04
C ASP A 78 -4.19 16.62 6.66
N ARG A 79 -3.89 17.58 5.78
CA ARG A 79 -2.54 17.77 5.19
C ARG A 79 -1.52 18.36 6.16
N ARG A 80 -1.90 18.80 7.35
CA ARG A 80 -1.00 19.40 8.36
C ARG A 80 -1.04 18.66 9.70
N GLY A 81 -1.99 17.76 9.90
CA GLY A 81 -2.16 17.00 11.14
C GLY A 81 -1.16 15.87 11.35
N HIS A 82 -1.31 15.21 12.50
CA HIS A 82 -0.47 14.09 12.93
C HIS A 82 -0.44 12.92 11.95
N GLY A 83 -1.53 12.70 11.19
CA GLY A 83 -1.59 11.70 10.13
C GLY A 83 -0.47 11.85 9.11
N ARG A 84 -0.18 13.07 8.65
CA ARG A 84 0.88 13.33 7.67
C ARG A 84 2.28 13.12 8.26
N ALA A 85 2.51 13.64 9.46
CA ALA A 85 3.79 13.48 10.15
C ALA A 85 4.11 11.99 10.35
N MET A 86 3.12 11.22 10.82
CA MET A 86 3.26 9.78 11.01
C MET A 86 3.43 9.04 9.67
N TYR A 87 2.69 9.43 8.63
CA TYR A 87 2.82 8.85 7.29
C TYR A 87 4.25 9.02 6.75
N ASN A 88 4.79 10.23 6.82
CA ASN A 88 6.15 10.53 6.39
C ASN A 88 7.23 9.82 7.22
N ARG A 89 6.94 9.46 8.47
CA ARG A 89 7.86 8.70 9.32
C ARG A 89 7.84 7.20 9.01
N LYS A 90 6.65 6.63 8.79
CA LYS A 90 6.46 5.18 8.64
C LYS A 90 6.52 4.68 7.21
N VAL A 91 6.26 5.53 6.23
CA VAL A 91 6.13 5.14 4.82
C VAL A 91 7.33 5.65 4.02
N ASN A 92 7.88 4.79 3.17
CA ASN A 92 9.01 5.07 2.28
C ASN A 92 8.58 5.75 0.96
N GLY A 93 9.53 5.96 0.06
CA GLY A 93 9.30 6.60 -1.24
C GLY A 93 8.43 5.80 -2.21
N TYR A 94 8.21 4.51 -1.93
CA TYR A 94 7.37 3.61 -2.74
C TYR A 94 5.93 3.49 -2.23
N GLY A 95 5.61 4.20 -1.14
CA GLY A 95 4.32 4.10 -0.47
C GLY A 95 4.13 2.81 0.35
N MET A 96 5.24 2.14 0.72
CA MET A 96 5.26 0.96 1.59
C MET A 96 5.84 1.31 2.97
N LEU A 97 5.72 0.40 3.95
CA LEU A 97 6.39 0.60 5.23
C LEU A 97 7.91 0.64 5.06
N ARG A 98 8.51 1.65 5.69
CA ARG A 98 9.95 1.86 5.72
C ARG A 98 10.63 0.71 6.46
N ALA A 99 11.61 0.10 5.81
CA ALA A 99 12.51 -0.91 6.35
C ALA A 99 13.65 -0.26 7.15
N SER A 100 14.57 -1.09 7.66
CA SER A 100 15.75 -0.64 8.41
C SER A 100 16.74 0.16 7.55
N CYS A 101 16.81 -0.13 6.25
CA CYS A 101 17.67 0.58 5.29
C CYS A 101 16.96 0.76 3.95
N THR A 102 17.49 1.67 3.13
CA THR A 102 16.97 1.99 1.79
C THR A 102 17.07 0.83 0.82
N GLU A 103 18.10 -0.01 0.93
CA GLU A 103 18.26 -1.20 0.10
C GLU A 103 17.15 -2.22 0.34
N HIS A 104 16.76 -2.43 1.60
CA HIS A 104 15.61 -3.28 1.92
C HIS A 104 14.28 -2.69 1.43
N ASP A 105 14.13 -1.35 1.42
CA ASP A 105 12.98 -0.69 0.82
C ASP A 105 12.92 -0.95 -0.69
N ASP A 106 14.05 -0.83 -1.38
CA ASP A 106 14.20 -1.08 -2.81
C ASP A 106 13.89 -2.54 -3.16
N TYR A 107 14.48 -3.49 -2.43
CA TYR A 107 14.21 -4.91 -2.61
C TYR A 107 12.73 -5.25 -2.38
N LYS A 108 12.10 -4.71 -1.32
CA LYS A 108 10.66 -4.90 -1.10
C LYS A 108 9.82 -4.37 -2.26
N ALA A 109 10.21 -3.25 -2.85
CA ALA A 109 9.51 -2.65 -3.99
C ALA A 109 9.61 -3.56 -5.21
N PHE A 110 10.84 -3.97 -5.53
CA PHE A 110 11.14 -4.90 -6.62
C PHE A 110 10.37 -6.21 -6.45
N PHE A 111 10.47 -6.81 -5.26
CA PHE A 111 9.77 -8.04 -4.88
C PHE A 111 8.26 -7.94 -5.12
N ALA A 112 7.63 -6.90 -4.61
CA ALA A 112 6.18 -6.72 -4.74
C ALA A 112 5.74 -6.54 -6.21
N ILE A 113 6.54 -5.85 -7.03
CA ILE A 113 6.30 -5.70 -8.48
C ILE A 113 6.34 -7.08 -9.16
N GLN A 114 7.38 -7.85 -8.92
CA GLN A 114 7.60 -9.13 -9.59
C GLN A 114 6.58 -10.20 -9.15
N VAL A 115 6.28 -10.30 -7.85
CA VAL A 115 5.22 -11.21 -7.38
C VAL A 115 3.88 -10.83 -7.97
N ARG A 116 3.54 -9.54 -8.03
CA ARG A 116 2.27 -9.12 -8.62
C ARG A 116 2.20 -9.44 -10.11
N ARG A 117 3.30 -9.30 -10.85
CA ARG A 117 3.39 -9.72 -12.25
C ARG A 117 3.10 -11.22 -12.39
N TYR A 118 3.77 -12.05 -11.60
CA TYR A 118 3.53 -13.48 -11.58
C TYR A 118 2.07 -13.82 -11.28
N LEU A 119 1.53 -13.33 -10.16
CA LEU A 119 0.16 -13.60 -9.73
C LEU A 119 -0.90 -13.07 -10.70
N SER A 120 -0.57 -12.07 -11.53
CA SER A 120 -1.49 -11.57 -12.57
C SER A 120 -1.68 -12.53 -13.74
N GLY A 121 -0.69 -13.40 -14.01
CA GLY A 121 -0.80 -14.46 -15.03
C GLY A 121 -1.51 -15.72 -14.53
N VAL A 122 -1.64 -15.88 -13.21
CA VAL A 122 -2.24 -17.08 -12.59
C VAL A 122 -3.75 -16.88 -12.34
N PRO A 123 -4.62 -17.85 -12.72
CA PRO A 123 -6.08 -17.71 -12.58
C PRO A 123 -6.57 -17.37 -11.17
N SER A 124 -5.98 -17.97 -10.13
CA SER A 124 -6.39 -17.77 -8.73
C SER A 124 -5.81 -16.51 -8.09
N ARG A 125 -4.90 -15.79 -8.75
CA ARG A 125 -4.11 -14.67 -8.21
C ARG A 125 -3.47 -14.97 -6.84
N ARG A 126 -3.18 -16.24 -6.59
CA ARG A 126 -2.62 -16.78 -5.34
C ARG A 126 -1.74 -17.97 -5.65
N PHE A 127 -0.71 -18.16 -4.86
CA PHE A 127 0.06 -19.39 -4.83
C PHE A 127 -0.83 -20.58 -4.42
N ALA A 128 -0.63 -21.73 -5.04
CA ALA A 128 -1.38 -22.97 -4.84
C ALA A 128 -0.62 -23.89 -3.89
N SER A 129 0.71 -23.81 -3.88
CA SER A 129 1.55 -24.59 -2.98
C SER A 129 2.69 -23.75 -2.40
N GLN A 130 3.23 -24.24 -1.29
CA GLN A 130 4.44 -23.69 -0.69
C GLN A 130 5.66 -23.87 -1.61
N GLU A 131 5.71 -24.95 -2.38
CA GLU A 131 6.78 -25.22 -3.36
C GLU A 131 6.79 -24.19 -4.49
N GLU A 132 5.61 -23.88 -5.05
CA GLU A 132 5.46 -22.83 -6.06
C GLU A 132 5.90 -21.48 -5.50
N LEU A 133 5.49 -21.16 -4.26
CA LEU A 133 5.96 -19.94 -3.60
C LEU A 133 7.49 -19.92 -3.55
N GLU A 134 8.13 -20.96 -3.00
CA GLU A 134 9.59 -21.01 -2.84
C GLU A 134 10.36 -20.94 -4.16
N GLU A 135 9.89 -21.62 -5.21
CA GLU A 135 10.50 -21.56 -6.53
C GLU A 135 10.46 -20.13 -7.11
N ILE A 136 9.29 -19.48 -7.03
CA ILE A 136 9.12 -18.11 -7.49
C ILE A 136 9.96 -17.13 -6.67
N LEU A 137 10.04 -17.33 -5.34
CA LEU A 137 10.91 -16.52 -4.47
C LEU A 137 12.39 -16.65 -4.87
N LYS A 138 12.86 -17.86 -5.20
CA LYS A 138 14.24 -18.10 -5.66
C LYS A 138 14.53 -17.37 -6.96
N LEU A 139 13.62 -17.39 -7.92
CA LEU A 139 13.78 -16.68 -9.20
C LEU A 139 13.85 -15.16 -9.02
N ILE A 140 12.98 -14.61 -8.16
CA ILE A 140 12.99 -13.16 -7.86
C ILE A 140 14.29 -12.77 -7.15
N ALA A 141 14.76 -13.57 -6.19
CA ALA A 141 16.03 -13.32 -5.50
C ALA A 141 17.22 -13.37 -6.47
N ALA A 142 17.27 -14.35 -7.37
CA ALA A 142 18.31 -14.46 -8.40
C ALA A 142 18.30 -13.24 -9.34
N ALA A 143 17.12 -12.80 -9.77
CA ALA A 143 16.97 -11.60 -10.61
C ALA A 143 17.45 -10.32 -9.89
N TRP A 144 17.13 -10.17 -8.61
CA TRP A 144 17.61 -9.05 -7.78
C TRP A 144 19.14 -9.01 -7.68
N VAL A 145 19.77 -10.16 -7.40
CA VAL A 145 21.24 -10.26 -7.31
C VAL A 145 21.88 -9.92 -8.66
N SER A 146 21.30 -10.39 -9.77
CA SER A 146 21.77 -10.07 -11.13
C SER A 146 21.66 -8.59 -11.44
N LEU A 147 20.57 -7.93 -11.03
CA LEU A 147 20.38 -6.48 -11.16
C LEU A 147 21.46 -5.70 -10.38
N GLY A 148 21.85 -6.19 -9.20
CA GLY A 148 22.93 -5.61 -8.39
C GLY A 148 24.33 -5.75 -9.00
N LYS A 149 24.60 -6.86 -9.71
CA LYS A 149 25.89 -7.13 -10.36
C LYS A 149 26.05 -6.36 -11.67
N SER A 150 24.97 -6.18 -12.41
CA SER A 150 24.95 -5.20 -13.48
C SER A 150 25.12 -3.82 -12.85
N LYS A 151 26.03 -2.95 -13.32
CA LYS A 151 26.20 -1.57 -12.81
C LYS A 151 24.97 -0.66 -13.03
N THR A 152 23.81 -1.27 -13.26
CA THR A 152 22.50 -0.72 -13.55
C THR A 152 21.63 -0.62 -12.30
N GLN A 153 22.20 -0.70 -11.09
CA GLN A 153 21.43 -0.29 -9.92
C GLN A 153 21.01 1.17 -10.15
N PRO A 154 19.69 1.45 -10.17
CA PRO A 154 19.21 2.77 -10.51
C PRO A 154 19.63 3.76 -9.42
N ALA A 155 20.75 4.45 -9.64
CA ALA A 155 21.15 5.62 -8.89
C ALA A 155 20.19 6.75 -9.32
N GLY A 156 19.13 6.94 -8.54
CA GLY A 156 18.06 7.85 -8.91
C GLY A 156 16.98 7.96 -7.85
N SER A 157 15.96 8.74 -8.16
CA SER A 157 14.76 8.87 -7.34
C SER A 157 14.02 7.53 -7.25
N CYS A 158 13.15 7.36 -6.25
CA CYS A 158 12.31 6.15 -6.18
C CYS A 158 11.46 5.94 -7.45
N ALA A 159 11.15 7.00 -8.20
CA ALA A 159 10.44 6.90 -9.48
C ALA A 159 11.30 6.20 -10.54
N ASP A 160 12.55 6.64 -10.71
CA ASP A 160 13.49 6.04 -11.68
C ASP A 160 13.73 4.56 -11.35
N LYS A 161 13.88 4.26 -10.05
CA LYS A 161 14.01 2.89 -9.56
C LYS A 161 12.79 2.03 -9.89
N LEU A 162 11.58 2.57 -9.73
CA LEU A 162 10.34 1.85 -10.06
C LEU A 162 10.25 1.49 -11.54
N ASP A 163 10.66 2.39 -12.42
CA ASP A 163 10.64 2.13 -13.86
C ASP A 163 11.68 1.07 -14.23
N ALA A 164 12.90 1.16 -13.72
CA ALA A 164 13.90 0.11 -13.88
C ALA A 164 13.42 -1.26 -13.36
N PHE A 165 12.76 -1.30 -12.18
CA PHE A 165 12.22 -2.55 -11.62
C PHE A 165 11.09 -3.15 -12.49
N ARG A 166 10.32 -2.33 -13.20
CA ARG A 166 9.28 -2.78 -14.12
C ARG A 166 9.88 -3.29 -15.43
N GLU A 167 11.00 -2.77 -15.88
CA GLU A 167 11.65 -3.26 -17.11
C GLU A 167 12.31 -4.63 -16.92
N VAL A 168 12.70 -5.00 -15.70
CA VAL A 168 13.22 -6.34 -15.41
C VAL A 168 12.14 -7.38 -15.70
N GLN A 169 12.40 -8.25 -16.69
CA GLN A 169 11.61 -9.43 -17.01
C GLN A 169 12.21 -10.65 -16.32
N ILE A 170 11.35 -11.43 -15.66
CA ILE A 170 11.70 -12.73 -15.10
C ILE A 170 10.85 -13.75 -15.83
N ASP A 171 11.50 -14.70 -16.48
CA ASP A 171 10.84 -15.83 -17.11
C ASP A 171 10.39 -16.79 -16.00
N PHE A 172 9.14 -16.63 -15.58
CA PHE A 172 8.53 -17.53 -14.61
C PHE A 172 8.16 -18.84 -15.32
N PRO A 173 8.53 -20.01 -14.76
CA PRO A 173 8.11 -21.28 -15.33
C PRO A 173 6.59 -21.35 -15.37
N THR A 174 6.06 -22.00 -16.42
CA THR A 174 4.63 -22.22 -16.62
C THR A 174 4.14 -23.28 -15.64
N LEU A 175 4.10 -22.95 -14.34
CA LEU A 175 3.71 -23.87 -13.27
C LEU A 175 2.21 -24.21 -13.34
N ARG A 176 1.43 -23.45 -14.12
CA ARG A 176 0.00 -23.67 -14.34
C ARG A 176 -0.40 -23.33 -15.77
N ALA A 177 -1.48 -23.95 -16.25
CA ALA A 177 -2.15 -23.56 -17.49
C ALA A 177 -2.58 -22.09 -17.38
N SER A 178 -1.83 -21.23 -18.06
CA SER A 178 -2.05 -19.79 -18.05
C SER A 178 -3.17 -19.44 -19.02
N SER A 179 -4.08 -18.55 -18.63
CA SER A 179 -5.09 -17.99 -19.53
C SER A 179 -4.56 -16.83 -20.38
N ALA A 180 -3.32 -16.36 -20.12
CA ALA A 180 -2.63 -15.31 -20.87
C ALA A 180 -1.11 -15.54 -20.86
N PRO A 181 -0.34 -15.08 -21.87
CA PRO A 181 1.12 -15.16 -21.81
C PRO A 181 1.67 -14.44 -20.57
N PHE A 182 2.43 -15.19 -19.74
CA PHE A 182 3.18 -14.61 -18.62
C PHE A 182 4.10 -13.51 -19.18
N GLY A 183 4.01 -12.28 -18.65
CA GLY A 183 4.86 -11.16 -19.07
C GLY A 183 4.14 -10.02 -19.80
N ALA A 184 2.95 -10.24 -20.35
CA ALA A 184 2.13 -9.15 -20.90
C ALA A 184 1.32 -8.45 -19.79
N MET A 185 2.00 -7.87 -18.79
CA MET A 185 1.37 -6.78 -18.06
C MET A 185 1.18 -5.65 -19.07
N ALA A 186 -0.02 -5.55 -19.66
CA ALA A 186 -0.40 -4.40 -20.46
C ALA A 186 -0.02 -3.16 -19.65
N ARG A 187 0.94 -2.38 -20.16
CA ARG A 187 1.47 -1.20 -19.49
C ARG A 187 0.28 -0.31 -19.16
N THR A 188 -0.14 -0.33 -17.89
CA THR A 188 -1.32 0.42 -17.47
C THR A 188 -0.91 1.89 -17.49
N LEU A 189 -1.24 2.57 -18.58
CA LEU A 189 -1.07 4.00 -18.70
C LEU A 189 -1.99 4.65 -17.67
N THR A 190 -1.40 5.13 -16.58
CA THR A 190 -2.15 5.95 -15.63
C THR A 190 -2.20 7.35 -16.20
N ALA A 191 -3.40 7.82 -16.53
CA ALA A 191 -3.65 9.19 -16.96
C ALA A 191 -4.56 9.90 -15.97
N ASN A 192 -4.40 11.22 -15.86
CA ASN A 192 -5.36 12.07 -15.21
C ASN A 192 -6.51 12.31 -16.20
N PHE A 193 -7.64 11.62 -16.01
CA PHE A 193 -8.78 11.76 -16.92
C PHE A 193 -9.40 13.16 -16.97
N HIS A 194 -9.10 14.04 -16.00
CA HIS A 194 -9.56 15.43 -16.07
C HIS A 194 -8.69 16.31 -16.97
N THR A 195 -7.38 16.05 -17.05
CA THR A 195 -6.45 16.84 -17.87
C THR A 195 -6.00 16.13 -19.15
N GLY A 196 -6.27 14.83 -19.27
CA GLY A 196 -5.79 13.99 -20.36
C GLY A 196 -4.30 13.64 -20.29
N GLU A 197 -3.59 14.11 -19.27
CA GLU A 197 -2.13 13.96 -19.16
C GLU A 197 -1.73 12.66 -18.48
N GLN A 198 -0.60 12.10 -18.92
CA GLN A 198 0.01 10.94 -18.29
C GLN A 198 0.54 11.30 -16.88
N VAL A 199 0.28 10.44 -15.91
CA VAL A 199 0.71 10.60 -14.53
C VAL A 199 1.99 9.79 -14.30
N TYR A 200 3.09 10.49 -14.07
CA TYR A 200 4.39 9.88 -13.76
C TYR A 200 4.53 9.58 -12.25
N ALA A 201 5.46 8.70 -11.89
CA ALA A 201 5.62 8.22 -10.51
C ALA A 201 5.99 9.32 -9.50
N ASP A 202 6.77 10.32 -9.94
CA ASP A 202 7.20 11.50 -9.19
C ASP A 202 6.18 12.65 -9.22
N SER A 203 5.32 12.69 -10.26
CA SER A 203 4.28 13.71 -10.42
C SER A 203 3.33 13.77 -9.23
N ARG A 204 2.75 14.96 -8.99
CA ARG A 204 1.75 15.14 -7.92
C ARG A 204 0.54 14.26 -8.18
N CYS A 205 0.12 13.52 -7.15
CA CYS A 205 -1.00 12.62 -7.27
C CYS A 205 -2.30 13.39 -7.56
N PRO A 206 -3.07 13.01 -8.61
CA PRO A 206 -4.29 13.74 -9.01
C PRO A 206 -5.41 13.67 -7.97
N CYS A 207 -5.35 12.74 -7.01
CA CYS A 207 -6.34 12.68 -5.92
C CYS A 207 -6.24 13.84 -4.91
N GLY A 208 -5.35 14.81 -5.12
CA GLY A 208 -5.20 15.96 -4.24
C GLY A 208 -4.52 15.67 -2.90
N SER A 209 -3.79 14.55 -2.78
CA SER A 209 -3.08 14.21 -1.53
C SER A 209 -1.90 15.13 -1.22
N GLY A 210 -1.37 15.83 -2.24
CA GLY A 210 -0.12 16.58 -2.12
C GLY A 210 1.14 15.71 -2.01
N LEU A 211 1.02 14.40 -2.26
CA LEU A 211 2.14 13.45 -2.37
C LEU A 211 2.43 13.12 -3.84
N ALA A 212 3.62 12.59 -4.10
CA ALA A 212 3.94 11.96 -5.38
C ALA A 212 3.00 10.78 -5.66
N TYR A 213 2.69 10.51 -6.93
CA TYR A 213 1.78 9.45 -7.35
C TYR A 213 2.22 8.08 -6.80
N SER A 214 3.51 7.76 -6.89
CA SER A 214 4.15 6.54 -6.34
C SER A 214 4.05 6.39 -4.82
N ARG A 215 3.77 7.48 -4.10
CA ARG A 215 3.55 7.47 -2.63
C ARG A 215 2.07 7.51 -2.27
N CYS A 216 1.17 7.42 -3.24
CA CYS A 216 -0.24 7.62 -2.99
C CYS A 216 -1.10 6.61 -3.75
N CYS A 217 -1.73 7.02 -4.86
CA CYS A 217 -2.63 6.15 -5.60
C CYS A 217 -1.86 5.11 -6.43
N GLY A 218 -0.67 5.47 -6.89
CA GLY A 218 0.26 4.61 -7.64
C GLY A 218 1.26 3.87 -6.76
N ARG A 219 1.01 3.75 -5.45
CA ARG A 219 1.93 3.07 -4.54
C ARG A 219 2.11 1.60 -4.88
N VAL A 220 3.28 1.08 -4.54
CA VAL A 220 3.54 -0.35 -4.58
C VAL A 220 2.74 -1.00 -3.45
N ARG A 221 1.93 -2.01 -3.80
CA ARG A 221 1.14 -2.79 -2.85
C ARG A 221 1.82 -4.13 -2.65
N MET A 222 1.88 -4.58 -1.41
CA MET A 222 2.35 -5.95 -1.15
C MET A 222 1.35 -6.93 -1.76
N PRO A 223 1.80 -8.07 -2.30
CA PRO A 223 0.93 -9.04 -2.96
C PRO A 223 -0.16 -9.60 -2.02
N PHE A 224 0.12 -9.66 -0.72
CA PHE A 224 -0.82 -10.12 0.32
C PHE A 224 -1.68 -9.01 0.90
N GLU A 225 -1.51 -7.78 0.42
CA GLU A 225 -2.39 -6.68 0.78
C GLU A 225 -3.73 -6.88 0.08
N LEU A 226 -4.59 -7.72 0.67
CA LEU A 226 -5.88 -8.08 0.13
C LEU A 226 -6.64 -6.82 -0.32
N ASP A 227 -7.17 -6.87 -1.54
CA ASP A 227 -8.20 -5.94 -2.03
C ASP A 227 -9.56 -6.30 -1.38
N GLN A 228 -9.57 -6.55 -0.07
CA GLN A 228 -10.82 -6.54 0.70
C GLN A 228 -11.21 -5.07 0.86
N GLY A 229 -12.01 -4.59 -0.10
CA GLY A 229 -12.94 -3.49 0.12
C GLY A 229 -13.96 -3.89 1.17
#